data_AF-A0A938LQ15-F1
#
_entry.id   AF-A0A938LQ15-F1
#
_cell.length_a   1.000
_cell.length_b   1.000
_cell.length_c   1.000
_cell.angle_alpha   90.00
_cell.angle_beta   90.00
_cell.angle_gamma   90.00
#
_symmetry.space_group_name_H-M   'P 1'
#
loop_
_entity.id
_entity.type
_entity.pdbx_description
1 polymer ?
#
loop_
_entity_poly.entity_id
_entity_poly.type
_entity_poly.pdbx_seq_one_letter_code
_entity_poly.pdbx_strand_id
1 'polypeptide(L)'
;MKAADKTSFKLQRLTELLTGKVYLLVVVQDSPDPDSLAAAVALRRLAKGLANLQCSIACGGTVGRGENRALVNYLNLNLRPIREIDYSKFDLIAMVDTQPGTGNNSLPETILPQIVIDHHPIRRQTRMVPFTDVRSGYGATSTILIEYLIEAGITPDTPLATALLYGIRSDTQDLGREAARADVEGIEFLYPFANKRMLSIIQRGKVPRVYYQMLADALRNARVQGRAIITELGDIDNPDMIAEVADLLLREDETTWTMCTGYWRDKLLISIRTS
;
A
#
# COMPACT_ATOMS: atom_id res chain seq x y z
N MET A 1 12.07 -14.47 21.88
CA MET A 1 11.12 -15.24 21.05
C MET A 1 11.64 -15.24 19.62
N LYS A 2 11.73 -16.40 18.97
CA LYS A 2 12.04 -16.45 17.53
C LYS A 2 10.88 -15.76 16.77
N ALA A 3 11.12 -15.28 15.55
CA ALA A 3 10.10 -14.57 14.76
C ALA A 3 8.80 -15.38 14.63
N ALA A 4 8.92 -16.71 14.44
CA ALA A 4 7.79 -17.65 14.39
C ALA A 4 6.94 -17.64 15.68
N ASP A 5 7.56 -17.69 16.86
CA ASP A 5 6.84 -17.65 18.14
C ASP A 5 6.03 -16.35 18.31
N LYS A 6 6.54 -15.24 17.75
CA LYS A 6 5.86 -13.93 17.80
C LYS A 6 4.64 -13.91 16.90
N THR A 7 4.75 -14.43 15.68
CA THR A 7 3.62 -14.49 14.73
C THR A 7 2.52 -15.40 15.25
N SER A 8 2.85 -16.58 15.79
CA SER A 8 1.87 -17.51 16.37
C SER A 8 1.04 -16.86 17.50
N PHE A 9 1.72 -16.21 18.46
CA PHE A 9 1.03 -15.49 19.55
C PHE A 9 0.14 -14.35 19.03
N LYS A 10 0.61 -13.60 18.04
CA LYS A 10 -0.18 -12.53 17.45
C LYS A 10 -1.38 -13.07 16.67
N LEU A 11 -1.23 -14.17 15.96
CA LEU A 11 -2.32 -14.82 15.23
C LEU A 11 -3.41 -15.27 16.20
N GLN A 12 -3.06 -15.84 17.35
CA GLN A 12 -4.02 -16.20 18.39
C GLN A 12 -4.81 -14.96 18.85
N ARG A 13 -4.12 -13.88 19.22
CA ARG A 13 -4.78 -12.63 19.65
C ARG A 13 -5.66 -12.00 18.59
N LEU A 14 -5.24 -12.06 17.32
CA LEU A 14 -6.04 -11.59 16.21
C LEU A 14 -7.30 -12.46 16.07
N THR A 15 -7.16 -13.78 16.13
CA THR A 15 -8.27 -14.73 16.04
C THR A 15 -9.31 -14.48 17.15
N GLU A 16 -8.85 -14.27 18.39
CA GLU A 16 -9.72 -13.92 19.53
C GLU A 16 -10.49 -12.61 19.27
N LEU A 17 -9.82 -11.58 18.73
CA LEU A 17 -10.45 -10.30 18.39
C LEU A 17 -11.50 -10.42 17.27
N LEU A 18 -11.24 -11.28 16.28
CA LEU A 18 -12.16 -11.51 15.15
C LEU A 18 -13.36 -12.40 15.53
N THR A 19 -13.22 -13.26 16.54
CA THR A 19 -14.25 -14.24 16.90
C THR A 19 -15.56 -13.57 17.33
N GLY A 20 -16.68 -14.04 16.77
CA GLY A 20 -18.01 -13.49 17.05
C GLY A 20 -18.34 -12.18 16.34
N LYS A 21 -17.46 -11.69 15.46
CA LYS A 21 -17.69 -10.51 14.61
C LYS A 21 -18.15 -10.92 13.22
N VAL A 22 -18.85 -10.02 12.52
CA VAL A 22 -19.44 -10.29 11.20
C VAL A 22 -18.82 -9.42 10.13
N TYR A 23 -18.63 -8.12 10.38
CA TYR A 23 -18.19 -7.15 9.39
C TYR A 23 -16.87 -6.47 9.77
N LEU A 24 -15.89 -6.56 8.87
CA LEU A 24 -14.59 -5.88 8.97
C LEU A 24 -14.46 -4.81 7.89
N LEU A 25 -14.10 -3.59 8.29
CA LEU A 25 -13.60 -2.57 7.37
C LEU A 25 -12.08 -2.58 7.39
N VAL A 26 -11.44 -2.68 6.23
CA VAL A 26 -10.01 -2.47 6.07
C VAL A 26 -9.78 -1.14 5.38
N VAL A 27 -9.09 -0.23 6.05
CA VAL A 27 -8.69 1.08 5.54
C VAL A 27 -7.24 1.02 5.10
N VAL A 28 -6.98 1.51 3.89
CA VAL A 28 -5.62 1.66 3.32
C VAL A 28 -5.29 3.14 3.15
N GLN A 29 -4.08 3.42 2.65
CA GLN A 29 -3.67 4.77 2.25
C GLN A 29 -4.65 5.39 1.24
N ASP A 30 -4.70 6.72 1.18
CA ASP A 30 -5.59 7.45 0.29
C ASP A 30 -5.26 7.21 -1.19
N SER A 31 -3.97 7.17 -1.54
CA SER A 31 -3.47 6.70 -2.82
C SER A 31 -2.78 5.35 -2.62
N PRO A 32 -3.53 4.23 -2.61
CA PRO A 32 -2.97 2.94 -2.24
C PRO A 32 -2.01 2.42 -3.32
N ASP A 33 -0.87 1.93 -2.85
CA ASP A 33 0.21 1.27 -3.59
C ASP A 33 0.01 -0.25 -3.67
N PRO A 34 0.90 -1.00 -4.34
CA PRO A 34 0.77 -2.45 -4.44
C PRO A 34 0.80 -3.17 -3.08
N ASP A 35 1.59 -2.68 -2.12
CA ASP A 35 1.74 -3.33 -0.82
C ASP A 35 0.47 -3.20 0.03
N SER A 36 -0.03 -1.98 0.19
CA SER A 36 -1.28 -1.71 0.90
C SER A 36 -2.48 -2.47 0.31
N LEU A 37 -2.58 -2.54 -1.03
CA LEU A 37 -3.63 -3.31 -1.71
C LEU A 37 -3.51 -4.81 -1.42
N ALA A 38 -2.32 -5.38 -1.59
CA ALA A 38 -2.08 -6.80 -1.38
C ALA A 38 -2.29 -7.19 0.09
N ALA A 39 -1.77 -6.40 1.03
CA ALA A 39 -1.96 -6.58 2.47
C ALA A 39 -3.44 -6.53 2.87
N ALA A 40 -4.24 -5.62 2.30
CA ALA A 40 -5.67 -5.55 2.56
C ALA A 40 -6.41 -6.81 2.08
N VAL A 41 -6.06 -7.34 0.90
CA VAL A 41 -6.64 -8.60 0.42
C VAL A 41 -6.21 -9.79 1.26
N ALA A 42 -4.96 -9.82 1.71
CA ALA A 42 -4.47 -10.87 2.60
C ALA A 42 -5.18 -10.85 3.96
N LEU A 43 -5.35 -9.67 4.57
CA LEU A 43 -6.10 -9.55 5.82
C LEU A 43 -7.57 -9.97 5.63
N ARG A 44 -8.20 -9.60 4.52
CA ARG A 44 -9.54 -10.09 4.17
C ARG A 44 -9.59 -11.62 4.07
N ARG A 45 -8.60 -12.24 3.41
CA ARG A 45 -8.50 -13.70 3.28
C ARG A 45 -8.31 -14.37 4.63
N LEU A 46 -7.44 -13.81 5.46
CA LEU A 46 -7.16 -14.25 6.82
C LEU A 46 -8.41 -14.17 7.70
N ALA A 47 -9.08 -13.02 7.75
CA ALA A 47 -10.29 -12.83 8.55
C ALA A 47 -11.44 -13.74 8.11
N LYS A 48 -11.58 -13.99 6.80
CA LYS A 48 -12.52 -14.97 6.26
C LYS A 48 -12.19 -16.40 6.70
N GLY A 49 -10.90 -16.78 6.66
CA GLY A 49 -10.45 -18.12 7.05
C GLY A 49 -10.55 -18.40 8.55
N LEU A 50 -10.26 -17.41 9.39
CA LEU A 50 -10.23 -17.57 10.84
C LEU A 50 -11.62 -17.50 11.49
N ALA A 51 -12.49 -16.59 11.02
CA ALA A 51 -13.75 -16.29 11.69
C ALA A 51 -14.92 -15.99 10.74
N ASN A 52 -14.75 -16.26 9.44
CA ASN A 52 -15.81 -16.12 8.41
C ASN A 52 -16.34 -14.68 8.21
N LEU A 53 -15.58 -13.64 8.57
CA LEU A 53 -15.99 -12.23 8.43
C LEU A 53 -16.20 -11.82 6.96
N GLN A 54 -17.12 -10.88 6.77
CA GLN A 54 -17.33 -10.15 5.52
C GLN A 54 -16.52 -8.87 5.57
N CYS A 55 -15.61 -8.69 4.61
CA CYS A 55 -14.68 -7.56 4.62
C CYS A 55 -14.96 -6.57 3.49
N SER A 56 -14.98 -5.28 3.82
CA SER A 56 -14.91 -4.17 2.84
C SER A 56 -13.55 -3.50 2.90
N ILE A 57 -13.06 -3.00 1.78
CA ILE A 57 -11.78 -2.27 1.71
C ILE A 57 -12.09 -0.85 1.25
N ALA A 58 -11.53 0.16 1.91
CA ALA A 58 -11.78 1.57 1.62
C ALA A 58 -10.51 2.43 1.61
N CYS A 59 -10.51 3.48 0.77
CA CYS A 59 -9.48 4.51 0.67
C CYS A 59 -10.12 5.89 0.45
N GLY A 60 -9.44 6.98 0.81
CA GLY A 60 -9.97 8.33 0.64
C GLY A 60 -9.66 8.98 -0.71
N GLY A 61 -8.54 8.62 -1.32
CA GLY A 61 -8.09 9.18 -2.60
C GLY A 61 -8.41 8.30 -3.79
N THR A 62 -7.57 8.40 -4.81
CA THR A 62 -7.72 7.73 -6.10
C THR A 62 -6.55 6.81 -6.38
N VAL A 63 -6.79 5.75 -7.16
CA VAL A 63 -5.72 4.89 -7.68
C VAL A 63 -5.23 5.47 -9.01
N GLY A 64 -4.25 6.37 -8.95
CA GLY A 64 -3.78 7.16 -10.09
C GLY A 64 -2.61 6.52 -10.87
N ARG A 65 -1.78 5.71 -10.22
CA ARG A 65 -0.72 4.96 -10.91
C ARG A 65 -1.27 3.81 -11.77
N GLY A 66 -0.68 3.58 -12.94
CA GLY A 66 -1.18 2.62 -13.93
C GLY A 66 -1.12 1.17 -13.45
N GLU A 67 -0.03 0.82 -12.79
CA GLU A 67 0.24 -0.47 -12.17
C GLU A 67 -0.72 -0.77 -11.02
N ASN A 68 -1.04 0.24 -10.19
CA ASN A 68 -1.98 0.08 -9.08
C ASN A 68 -3.40 -0.15 -9.60
N ARG A 69 -3.83 0.57 -10.64
CA ARG A 69 -5.11 0.29 -11.32
C ARG A 69 -5.16 -1.11 -11.92
N ALA A 70 -4.06 -1.54 -12.56
CA ALA A 70 -3.98 -2.88 -13.12
C ALA A 70 -4.09 -3.95 -12.02
N LEU A 71 -3.49 -3.73 -10.85
CA LEU A 71 -3.59 -4.61 -9.69
C LEU A 71 -5.01 -4.67 -9.12
N VAL A 72 -5.67 -3.52 -8.94
CA VAL A 72 -7.07 -3.43 -8.50
C VAL A 72 -7.99 -4.22 -9.43
N ASN A 73 -7.82 -4.05 -10.74
CA ASN A 73 -8.58 -4.78 -11.75
C ASN A 73 -8.29 -6.29 -11.70
N TYR A 74 -7.02 -6.68 -11.59
CA TYR A 74 -6.60 -8.07 -11.53
C TYR A 74 -7.17 -8.81 -10.31
N LEU A 75 -7.23 -8.14 -9.16
CA LEU A 75 -7.80 -8.67 -7.93
C LEU A 75 -9.33 -8.56 -7.88
N ASN A 76 -9.96 -7.98 -8.91
CA ASN A 76 -11.39 -7.65 -8.96
C ASN A 76 -11.85 -6.91 -7.69
N LEU A 77 -11.07 -5.91 -7.28
CA LEU A 77 -11.30 -5.21 -6.02
C LEU A 77 -12.37 -4.13 -6.15
N ASN A 78 -13.40 -4.28 -5.33
CA ASN A 78 -14.34 -3.20 -5.05
C ASN A 78 -13.78 -2.32 -3.92
N LEU A 79 -12.92 -1.36 -4.28
CA LEU A 79 -12.42 -0.33 -3.37
C LEU A 79 -13.49 0.74 -3.16
N ARG A 80 -13.94 0.89 -1.92
CA ARG A 80 -15.00 1.84 -1.57
C ARG A 80 -14.43 3.22 -1.22
N PRO A 81 -15.03 4.31 -1.70
CA PRO A 81 -14.67 5.65 -1.22
C PRO A 81 -14.94 5.76 0.28
N ILE A 82 -13.95 6.13 1.07
CA ILE A 82 -14.08 6.19 2.54
C ILE A 82 -15.18 7.16 2.99
N ARG A 83 -15.42 8.23 2.23
CA ARG A 83 -16.47 9.23 2.47
C ARG A 83 -17.90 8.67 2.37
N GLU A 84 -18.06 7.51 1.73
CA GLU A 84 -19.34 6.82 1.53
C GLU A 84 -19.53 5.67 2.54
N ILE A 85 -18.56 5.48 3.45
CA ILE A 85 -18.61 4.43 4.47
C ILE A 85 -19.48 4.86 5.65
N ASP A 86 -20.48 4.04 5.95
CA ASP A 86 -21.20 4.06 7.21
C ASP A 86 -20.48 3.15 8.21
N TYR A 87 -19.67 3.76 9.09
CA TYR A 87 -18.82 3.04 10.04
C TYR A 87 -19.62 2.21 11.05
N SER A 88 -20.89 2.57 11.32
CA SER A 88 -21.74 1.85 12.28
C SER A 88 -22.12 0.43 11.84
N LYS A 89 -21.94 0.12 10.55
CA LYS A 89 -22.19 -1.20 9.97
C LYS A 89 -21.04 -2.19 10.16
N PHE A 90 -19.92 -1.76 10.74
CA PHE A 90 -18.73 -2.58 10.90
C PHE A 90 -18.47 -2.85 12.37
N ASP A 91 -18.20 -4.11 12.70
CA ASP A 91 -17.84 -4.50 14.07
C ASP A 91 -16.39 -4.15 14.40
N LEU A 92 -15.54 -4.16 13.36
CA LEU A 92 -14.10 -3.93 13.46
C LEU A 92 -13.64 -3.05 12.30
N ILE A 93 -12.65 -2.21 12.61
CA ILE A 93 -11.90 -1.41 11.64
C ILE A 93 -10.43 -1.78 11.76
N ALA A 94 -9.82 -2.13 10.65
CA ALA A 94 -8.40 -2.37 10.49
C ALA A 94 -7.77 -1.28 9.63
N MET A 95 -6.51 -0.96 9.90
CA MET A 95 -5.64 -0.22 9.00
C MET A 95 -4.47 -1.12 8.61
N VAL A 96 -4.16 -1.16 7.32
CA VAL A 96 -3.00 -1.90 6.81
C VAL A 96 -2.13 -0.99 5.96
N ASP A 97 -0.82 -1.09 6.17
CA ASP A 97 0.18 -0.25 5.51
C ASP A 97 -0.07 1.26 5.69
N THR A 98 -0.75 1.60 6.78
CA THR A 98 -0.98 2.95 7.24
C THR A 98 -1.36 2.92 8.71
N GLN A 99 -1.28 4.07 9.36
CA GLN A 99 -1.48 4.22 10.81
C GLN A 99 -2.37 5.43 11.11
N PRO A 100 -3.07 5.43 12.26
CA PRO A 100 -3.72 6.64 12.77
C PRO A 100 -2.71 7.79 12.91
N GLY A 101 -3.07 8.96 12.40
CA GLY A 101 -2.20 10.15 12.45
C GLY A 101 -1.00 10.10 11.50
N THR A 102 -1.00 9.23 10.47
CA THR A 102 -0.02 9.30 9.39
C THR A 102 -0.26 10.48 8.45
N GLY A 103 -1.51 10.87 8.26
CA GLY A 103 -1.90 11.95 7.33
C GLY A 103 -1.98 11.51 5.87
N ASN A 104 -1.79 10.23 5.58
CA ASN A 104 -1.94 9.63 4.25
C ASN A 104 -3.16 8.70 4.14
N ASN A 105 -4.10 8.81 5.09
CA ASN A 105 -5.35 8.06 5.10
C ASN A 105 -6.46 8.98 5.61
N SER A 106 -7.67 8.67 5.18
CA SER A 106 -8.87 9.48 5.45
C SER A 106 -9.80 8.84 6.49
N LEU A 107 -9.29 7.97 7.38
CA LEU A 107 -10.08 7.53 8.53
C LEU A 107 -10.26 8.74 9.49
N PRO A 108 -11.50 9.09 9.90
CA PRO A 108 -11.72 10.21 10.81
C PRO A 108 -10.93 10.05 12.10
N GLU A 109 -10.27 11.12 12.56
CA GLU A 109 -9.43 11.09 13.78
C GLU A 109 -10.20 10.70 15.04
N THR A 110 -11.53 10.88 15.03
CA THR A 110 -12.45 10.47 16.11
C THR A 110 -12.65 8.96 16.18
N ILE A 111 -12.24 8.20 15.16
CA ILE A 111 -12.38 6.75 15.08
C ILE A 111 -11.02 6.10 15.31
N LEU A 112 -10.88 5.39 16.45
CA LEU A 112 -9.74 4.53 16.70
C LEU A 112 -9.98 3.15 16.06
N PRO A 113 -9.13 2.68 15.14
CA PRO A 113 -9.24 1.31 14.62
C PRO A 113 -8.94 0.28 15.72
N GLN A 114 -9.39 -0.95 15.51
CA GLN A 114 -9.11 -2.08 16.41
C GLN A 114 -7.84 -2.83 16.02
N ILE A 115 -7.46 -2.76 14.74
CA ILE A 115 -6.34 -3.51 14.16
C ILE A 115 -5.44 -2.55 13.37
N VAL A 116 -4.13 -2.61 13.61
CA VAL A 116 -3.11 -1.99 12.76
C VAL A 116 -2.04 -3.02 12.45
N ILE A 117 -1.74 -3.20 11.16
CA ILE A 117 -0.61 -3.99 10.67
C ILE A 117 0.18 -3.13 9.67
N ASP A 118 1.44 -2.88 9.96
CA ASP A 118 2.26 -1.95 9.16
C ASP A 118 3.75 -2.28 9.30
N HIS A 119 4.53 -2.01 8.27
CA HIS A 119 5.99 -2.12 8.30
C HIS A 119 6.68 -0.75 8.52
N HIS A 120 5.97 0.37 8.54
CA HIS A 120 6.56 1.69 8.81
C HIS A 120 6.86 1.90 10.31
N PRO A 121 7.70 2.90 10.68
CA PRO A 121 7.93 3.26 12.09
C PRO A 121 6.64 3.53 12.87
N ILE A 122 6.54 2.97 14.08
CA ILE A 122 5.32 3.01 14.89
C ILE A 122 5.00 4.41 15.44
N ARG A 123 3.77 4.89 15.20
CA ARG A 123 3.27 6.19 15.68
C ARG A 123 2.71 6.13 17.09
N ARG A 124 2.60 7.30 17.75
CA ARG A 124 2.11 7.39 19.13
C ARG A 124 0.68 6.90 19.24
N GLN A 125 -0.19 7.34 18.34
CA GLN A 125 -1.60 6.98 18.30
C GLN A 125 -1.80 5.47 18.06
N THR A 126 -0.96 4.86 17.22
CA THR A 126 -0.96 3.42 16.94
C THR A 126 -0.78 2.58 18.21
N ARG A 127 -0.02 3.04 19.20
CA ARG A 127 0.20 2.30 20.45
C ARG A 127 -1.07 2.13 21.29
N MET A 128 -2.12 2.90 21.01
CA MET A 128 -3.41 2.79 21.69
C MET A 128 -4.36 1.78 21.01
N VAL A 129 -3.99 1.27 19.82
CA VAL A 129 -4.81 0.35 19.05
C VAL A 129 -4.81 -1.04 19.71
N PRO A 130 -5.98 -1.65 19.98
CA PRO A 130 -6.12 -2.94 20.67
C PRO A 130 -5.23 -4.06 20.12
N PHE A 131 -5.17 -4.18 18.79
CA PHE A 131 -4.26 -5.07 18.10
C PHE A 131 -3.30 -4.27 17.22
N THR A 132 -2.03 -4.30 17.57
CA THR A 132 -0.96 -3.67 16.79
C THR A 132 0.10 -4.70 16.45
N ASP A 133 0.42 -4.87 15.17
CA ASP A 133 1.64 -5.56 14.73
C ASP A 133 2.41 -4.67 13.74
N VAL A 134 3.33 -3.89 14.30
CA VAL A 134 4.21 -3.02 13.52
C VAL A 134 5.62 -3.62 13.49
N ARG A 135 6.14 -3.88 12.28
CA ARG A 135 7.44 -4.55 12.08
C ARG A 135 8.36 -3.70 11.21
N SER A 136 8.93 -2.65 11.82
CA SER A 136 9.80 -1.68 11.14
C SER A 136 11.11 -2.19 10.56
N GLY A 137 11.40 -3.48 10.71
CA GLY A 137 12.55 -4.13 10.09
C GLY A 137 12.17 -4.99 8.89
N TYR A 138 10.91 -4.96 8.43
CA TYR A 138 10.44 -5.68 7.25
C TYR A 138 10.31 -4.69 6.09
N GLY A 139 10.58 -5.17 4.88
CA GLY A 139 10.52 -4.35 3.68
C GLY A 139 9.12 -4.05 3.18
N ALA A 140 8.11 -4.81 3.62
CA ALA A 140 6.72 -4.61 3.21
C ALA A 140 5.71 -5.11 4.27
N THR A 141 4.53 -4.51 4.31
CA THR A 141 3.37 -4.99 5.09
C THR A 141 2.88 -6.34 4.54
N SER A 142 2.96 -6.58 3.23
CA SER A 142 2.66 -7.88 2.60
C SER A 142 3.46 -9.03 3.23
N THR A 143 4.74 -8.79 3.55
CA THR A 143 5.60 -9.78 4.20
C THR A 143 5.07 -10.20 5.56
N ILE A 144 4.55 -9.25 6.33
CA ILE A 144 3.90 -9.52 7.62
C ILE A 144 2.68 -10.44 7.41
N LEU A 145 1.83 -10.11 6.42
CA LEU A 145 0.60 -10.85 6.16
C LEU A 145 0.85 -12.25 5.60
N ILE A 146 1.92 -12.47 4.85
CA ILE A 146 2.33 -13.81 4.41
C ILE A 146 2.63 -14.71 5.60
N GLU A 147 3.37 -14.21 6.60
CA GLU A 147 3.64 -15.00 7.80
C GLU A 147 2.36 -15.38 8.54
N TYR A 148 1.37 -14.48 8.62
CA TYR A 148 0.06 -14.81 9.19
C TYR A 148 -0.68 -15.88 8.38
N LEU A 149 -0.65 -15.81 7.05
CA LEU A 149 -1.28 -16.80 6.18
C LEU A 149 -0.63 -18.18 6.36
N ILE A 150 0.71 -18.24 6.40
CA ILE A 150 1.47 -19.47 6.61
C ILE A 150 1.15 -20.06 7.99
N GLU A 151 1.24 -19.25 9.05
CA GLU A 151 0.97 -19.68 10.42
C GLU A 151 -0.48 -20.16 10.60
N ALA A 152 -1.44 -19.53 9.91
CA ALA A 152 -2.84 -19.95 9.91
C ALA A 152 -3.12 -21.18 9.02
N GLY A 153 -2.12 -21.70 8.30
CA GLY A 153 -2.30 -22.80 7.34
C GLY A 153 -3.18 -22.43 6.13
N ILE A 154 -3.24 -21.14 5.77
CA ILE A 154 -4.06 -20.62 4.67
C ILE A 154 -3.19 -20.40 3.44
N THR A 155 -3.34 -21.25 2.43
CA THR A 155 -2.69 -21.05 1.14
C THR A 155 -3.36 -19.91 0.37
N PRO A 156 -2.60 -18.90 -0.11
CA PRO A 156 -3.13 -17.86 -0.98
C PRO A 156 -3.49 -18.44 -2.35
N ASP A 157 -4.58 -17.95 -2.95
CA ASP A 157 -4.88 -18.25 -4.34
C ASP A 157 -3.91 -17.52 -5.29
N THR A 158 -3.89 -17.91 -6.56
CA THR A 158 -2.98 -17.31 -7.55
C THR A 158 -3.11 -15.78 -7.65
N PRO A 159 -4.31 -15.17 -7.67
CA PRO A 159 -4.44 -13.71 -7.64
C PRO A 159 -3.78 -13.07 -6.42
N LEU A 160 -4.08 -13.54 -5.21
CA LEU A 160 -3.50 -13.00 -3.98
C LEU A 160 -1.98 -13.22 -3.93
N ALA A 161 -1.50 -14.41 -4.31
CA ALA A 161 -0.07 -14.69 -4.32
C ALA A 161 0.70 -13.78 -5.30
N THR A 162 0.10 -13.47 -6.45
CA THR A 162 0.68 -12.54 -7.42
C THR A 162 0.71 -11.11 -6.86
N ALA A 163 -0.35 -10.69 -6.18
CA ALA A 163 -0.42 -9.36 -5.57
C ALA A 163 0.58 -9.20 -4.42
N LEU A 164 0.66 -10.16 -3.50
CA LEU A 164 1.64 -10.13 -2.41
C LEU A 164 3.07 -10.14 -2.93
N LEU A 165 3.34 -10.94 -3.97
CA LEU A 165 4.66 -10.95 -4.62
C LEU A 165 4.99 -9.57 -5.20
N TYR A 166 4.00 -8.91 -5.80
CA TYR A 166 4.20 -7.57 -6.33
C TYR A 166 4.35 -6.51 -5.25
N GLY A 167 3.57 -6.58 -4.16
CA GLY A 167 3.66 -5.69 -3.00
C GLY A 167 5.07 -5.66 -2.43
N ILE A 168 5.64 -6.83 -2.13
CA ILE A 168 7.03 -6.92 -1.63
C ILE A 168 8.01 -6.33 -2.63
N ARG A 169 7.91 -6.70 -3.91
CA ARG A 169 8.82 -6.22 -4.95
C ARG A 169 8.73 -4.69 -5.15
N SER A 170 7.54 -4.12 -5.02
CA SER A 170 7.30 -2.68 -5.17
C SER A 170 8.00 -1.90 -4.06
N ASP A 171 7.72 -2.23 -2.80
CA ASP A 171 8.23 -1.46 -1.65
C ASP A 171 9.71 -1.64 -1.43
N THR A 172 10.21 -2.86 -1.66
CA THR A 172 11.64 -3.16 -1.52
C THR A 172 12.46 -2.80 -2.75
N GLN A 173 11.85 -2.23 -3.81
CA GLN A 173 12.50 -1.99 -5.09
C GLN A 173 13.25 -3.21 -5.62
N ASP A 174 12.53 -4.33 -5.79
CA ASP A 174 13.08 -5.63 -6.16
C ASP A 174 14.20 -6.10 -5.20
N LEU A 175 13.98 -5.96 -3.89
CA LEU A 175 14.94 -6.25 -2.81
C LEU A 175 16.19 -5.35 -2.78
N GLY A 176 16.23 -4.30 -3.60
CA GLY A 176 17.35 -3.34 -3.64
C GLY A 176 17.33 -2.31 -2.50
N ARG A 177 16.20 -2.16 -1.81
CA ARG A 177 16.00 -1.17 -0.74
C ARG A 177 15.25 -1.77 0.44
N GLU A 178 15.74 -1.50 1.65
CA GLU A 178 15.03 -1.77 2.93
C GLU A 178 14.48 -3.20 3.07
N ALA A 179 15.10 -4.18 2.39
CA ALA A 179 14.67 -5.57 2.40
C ALA A 179 15.29 -6.36 3.56
N ALA A 180 14.49 -7.25 4.14
CA ALA A 180 14.88 -8.19 5.16
C ALA A 180 14.83 -9.62 4.66
N ARG A 181 15.41 -10.53 5.46
CA ARG A 181 15.36 -11.97 5.20
C ARG A 181 13.92 -12.49 5.03
N ALA A 182 12.97 -11.96 5.80
CA ALA A 182 11.57 -12.33 5.72
C ALA A 182 10.96 -11.97 4.34
N ASP A 183 11.37 -10.87 3.72
CA ASP A 183 10.90 -10.47 2.39
C ASP A 183 11.39 -11.46 1.31
N VAL A 184 12.64 -11.91 1.43
CA VAL A 184 13.23 -12.93 0.53
C VAL A 184 12.48 -14.26 0.67
N GLU A 185 12.29 -14.72 1.91
CA GLU A 185 11.56 -15.96 2.20
C GLU A 185 10.08 -15.87 1.74
N GLY A 186 9.46 -14.70 1.91
CA GLY A 186 8.11 -14.43 1.41
C GLY A 186 8.01 -14.49 -0.11
N ILE A 187 8.97 -13.89 -0.84
CA ILE A 187 9.06 -14.01 -2.30
C ILE A 187 9.24 -15.47 -2.72
N GLU A 188 10.16 -16.19 -2.10
CA GLU A 188 10.42 -17.61 -2.39
C GLU A 188 9.15 -18.46 -2.21
N PHE A 189 8.43 -18.25 -1.11
CA PHE A 189 7.16 -18.92 -0.82
C PHE A 189 6.09 -18.61 -1.88
N LEU A 190 5.96 -17.36 -2.31
CA LEU A 190 4.92 -16.93 -3.25
C LEU A 190 5.23 -17.27 -4.71
N TYR A 191 6.50 -17.38 -5.07
CA TYR A 191 6.94 -17.52 -6.45
C TYR A 191 6.29 -18.70 -7.19
N PRO A 192 6.09 -19.89 -6.59
CA PRO A 192 5.39 -21.00 -7.23
C PRO A 192 3.91 -20.71 -7.54
N PHE A 193 3.22 -20.00 -6.66
CA PHE A 193 1.77 -19.74 -6.75
C PHE A 193 1.41 -18.54 -7.63
N ALA A 194 2.34 -17.58 -7.77
CA ALA A 194 2.12 -16.34 -8.50
C ALA A 194 2.05 -16.53 -10.02
N ASN A 195 1.13 -15.80 -10.67
CA ASN A 195 1.04 -15.71 -12.11
C ASN A 195 2.03 -14.66 -12.64
N LYS A 196 3.21 -15.14 -13.06
CA LYS A 196 4.32 -14.32 -13.56
C LYS A 196 3.97 -13.50 -14.82
N ARG A 197 3.10 -14.03 -15.69
CA ARG A 197 2.62 -13.29 -16.87
C ARG A 197 1.75 -12.11 -16.45
N MET A 198 0.84 -12.32 -15.50
CA MET A 198 0.00 -11.24 -14.98
C MET A 198 0.81 -10.23 -14.19
N LEU A 199 1.80 -10.66 -13.41
CA LEU A 199 2.75 -9.76 -12.75
C LEU A 199 3.40 -8.79 -13.73
N SER A 200 3.93 -9.29 -14.86
CA SER A 200 4.52 -8.45 -15.91
C SER A 200 3.50 -7.48 -16.53
N ILE A 201 2.25 -7.90 -16.70
CA ILE A 201 1.17 -7.03 -17.22
C ILE A 201 0.84 -5.91 -16.23
N ILE A 202 0.76 -6.23 -14.94
CA ILE A 202 0.49 -5.28 -13.85
C ILE A 202 1.63 -4.25 -13.79
N GLN A 203 2.88 -4.71 -13.71
CA GLN A 203 4.08 -3.86 -13.66
C GLN A 203 4.18 -2.89 -14.85
N ARG A 204 3.68 -3.28 -16.03
CA ARG A 204 3.70 -2.41 -17.21
C ARG A 204 2.69 -1.26 -17.13
N GLY A 205 1.67 -1.35 -16.26
CA GLY A 205 0.78 -0.26 -15.88
C GLY A 205 0.32 0.64 -17.03
N LYS A 206 -0.68 0.22 -17.83
CA LYS A 206 -1.14 1.04 -18.97
C LYS A 206 -1.62 2.43 -18.52
N VAL A 207 -1.15 3.45 -19.25
CA VAL A 207 -1.49 4.86 -19.02
C VAL A 207 -2.25 5.46 -20.22
N PRO A 208 -3.14 6.44 -19.99
CA PRO A 208 -3.87 7.14 -21.06
C PRO A 208 -2.95 8.09 -21.84
N ARG A 209 -3.39 8.57 -23.01
CA ARG A 209 -2.60 9.52 -23.83
C ARG A 209 -2.26 10.81 -23.10
N VAL A 210 -3.18 11.31 -22.26
CA VAL A 210 -2.99 12.53 -21.46
C VAL A 210 -1.77 12.45 -20.52
N TYR A 211 -1.42 11.24 -20.06
CA TYR A 211 -0.20 11.01 -19.27
C TYR A 211 1.05 11.51 -20.00
N TYR A 212 1.17 11.20 -21.29
CA TYR A 212 2.33 11.60 -22.09
C TYR A 212 2.35 13.09 -22.38
N GLN A 213 1.19 13.75 -22.41
CA GLN A 213 1.10 15.21 -22.52
C GLN A 213 1.64 15.86 -21.25
N MET A 214 1.16 15.42 -20.09
CA MET A 214 1.66 15.89 -18.78
C MET A 214 3.16 15.65 -18.62
N LEU A 215 3.66 14.49 -19.06
CA LEU A 215 5.08 14.19 -19.02
C LEU A 215 5.87 15.14 -19.92
N ALA A 216 5.40 15.39 -21.15
CA ALA A 216 6.05 16.33 -22.05
C ALA A 216 6.03 17.77 -21.50
N ASP A 217 4.95 18.19 -20.85
CA ASP A 217 4.85 19.48 -20.18
C ASP A 217 5.84 19.58 -19.02
N ALA A 218 5.89 18.56 -18.16
CA ALA A 218 6.84 18.49 -17.05
C ALA A 218 8.30 18.57 -17.52
N LEU A 219 8.66 17.86 -18.59
CA LEU A 219 10.01 17.89 -19.15
C LEU A 219 10.35 19.24 -19.77
N ARG A 220 9.40 19.90 -20.45
CA ARG A 220 9.61 21.24 -21.03
C ARG A 220 9.74 22.32 -19.96
N ASN A 221 9.01 22.19 -18.86
CA ASN A 221 9.00 23.15 -17.76
C ASN A 221 10.17 22.94 -16.79
N ALA A 222 10.85 21.80 -16.85
CA ALA A 222 11.93 21.44 -15.93
C ALA A 222 13.10 22.44 -16.01
N ARG A 223 13.56 22.90 -14.84
CA ARG A 223 14.70 23.78 -14.68
C ARG A 223 15.73 23.14 -13.76
N VAL A 224 16.97 23.07 -14.23
CA VAL A 224 18.12 22.65 -13.43
C VAL A 224 18.61 23.83 -12.60
N GLN A 225 18.75 23.65 -11.30
CA GLN A 225 19.30 24.61 -10.35
C GLN A 225 20.35 23.94 -9.46
N GLY A 226 21.61 24.01 -9.86
CA GLY A 226 22.68 23.26 -9.20
C GLY A 226 22.39 21.76 -9.28
N ARG A 227 22.28 21.09 -8.13
CA ARG A 227 21.96 19.66 -8.01
C ARG A 227 20.46 19.36 -7.87
N ALA A 228 19.62 20.31 -8.28
CA ALA A 228 18.17 20.23 -8.18
C ALA A 228 17.52 20.30 -9.55
N ILE A 229 16.46 19.52 -9.77
CA ILE A 229 15.52 19.74 -10.87
C ILE A 229 14.16 20.14 -10.31
N ILE A 230 13.64 21.27 -10.77
CA ILE A 230 12.33 21.78 -10.37
C ILE A 230 11.43 21.85 -11.60
N THR A 231 10.21 21.34 -11.49
CA THR A 231 9.20 21.44 -12.57
C THR A 231 7.79 21.68 -12.02
N GLU A 232 6.96 22.31 -12.85
CA GLU A 232 5.55 22.60 -12.59
C GLU A 232 4.71 21.97 -13.70
N LEU A 233 3.75 21.13 -13.30
CA LEU A 233 2.86 20.40 -14.20
C LEU A 233 1.57 21.18 -14.53
N GLY A 234 1.33 22.32 -13.86
CA GLY A 234 0.08 23.08 -14.00
C GLY A 234 -1.13 22.32 -13.44
N ASP A 235 -2.28 22.49 -14.07
CA ASP A 235 -3.50 21.75 -13.72
C ASP A 235 -3.40 20.28 -14.11
N ILE A 236 -3.59 19.39 -13.13
CA ILE A 236 -3.50 17.95 -13.33
C ILE A 236 -4.81 17.25 -12.98
N ASP A 237 -5.16 16.22 -13.75
CA ASP A 237 -6.27 15.31 -13.48
C ASP A 237 -5.83 14.09 -12.64
N ASN A 238 -4.54 13.75 -12.66
CA ASN A 238 -3.93 12.65 -11.90
C ASN A 238 -2.87 13.15 -10.90
N PRO A 239 -3.16 13.18 -9.59
CA PRO A 239 -2.22 13.67 -8.58
C PRO A 239 -0.94 12.84 -8.46
N ASP A 240 -0.99 11.54 -8.80
CA ASP A 240 0.18 10.65 -8.72
C ASP A 240 1.27 11.02 -9.74
N MET A 241 0.91 11.78 -10.80
CA MET A 241 1.84 12.22 -11.83
C MET A 241 3.00 13.07 -11.27
N ILE A 242 2.74 13.85 -10.23
CA ILE A 242 3.78 14.69 -9.60
C ILE A 242 4.87 13.82 -8.97
N ALA A 243 4.47 12.73 -8.31
CA ALA A 243 5.41 11.78 -7.73
C ALA A 243 6.19 11.03 -8.81
N GLU A 244 5.51 10.56 -9.86
CA GLU A 244 6.15 9.84 -10.97
C GLU A 244 7.18 10.69 -11.72
N VAL A 245 6.87 11.96 -11.99
CA VAL A 245 7.80 12.90 -12.62
C VAL A 245 8.99 13.18 -11.70
N ALA A 246 8.76 13.35 -10.40
CA ALA A 246 9.84 13.57 -9.44
C ALA A 246 10.82 12.38 -9.41
N ASP A 247 10.28 11.16 -9.38
CA ASP A 247 11.06 9.92 -9.43
C ASP A 247 11.82 9.79 -10.76
N LEU A 248 11.20 10.17 -11.89
CA LEU A 248 11.84 10.16 -13.21
C LEU A 248 13.02 11.13 -13.29
N LEU A 249 12.83 12.37 -12.84
CA LEU A 249 13.83 13.43 -12.92
C LEU A 249 15.00 13.20 -11.97
N LEU A 250 14.79 12.51 -10.83
CA LEU A 250 15.86 12.19 -9.88
C LEU A 250 16.91 11.23 -10.47
N ARG A 251 16.63 10.61 -11.62
CA ARG A 251 17.55 9.71 -12.32
C ARG A 251 18.61 10.45 -13.15
N GLU A 252 18.54 11.78 -13.23
CA GLU A 252 19.55 12.60 -13.88
C GLU A 252 20.86 12.56 -13.07
N ASP A 253 22.00 12.45 -13.75
CA ASP A 253 23.29 12.05 -13.17
C ASP A 253 23.82 13.01 -12.09
N GLU A 254 23.61 14.31 -12.24
CA GLU A 254 24.09 15.34 -11.31
C GLU A 254 23.04 15.76 -10.26
N THR A 255 21.83 15.22 -10.36
CA THR A 255 20.70 15.59 -9.53
C THR A 255 20.66 14.80 -8.22
N THR A 256 20.68 15.50 -7.10
CA THR A 256 20.55 14.88 -5.76
C THR A 256 19.15 15.06 -5.17
N TRP A 257 18.35 15.96 -5.73
CA TRP A 257 16.96 16.12 -5.34
C TRP A 257 16.09 16.74 -6.43
N THR A 258 14.80 16.43 -6.40
CA THR A 258 13.81 16.99 -7.32
C THR A 258 12.62 17.56 -6.57
N MET A 259 12.00 18.58 -7.15
CA MET A 259 10.73 19.13 -6.68
C MET A 259 9.77 19.29 -7.85
N CYS A 260 8.65 18.57 -7.79
CA CYS A 260 7.58 18.66 -8.76
C CYS A 260 6.34 19.26 -8.09
N THR A 261 5.65 20.13 -8.81
CA THR A 261 4.42 20.78 -8.34
C THR A 261 3.29 20.67 -9.35
N GLY A 262 2.05 20.69 -8.88
CA GLY A 262 0.86 20.69 -9.74
C GLY A 262 -0.42 21.01 -8.97
N TYR A 263 -1.42 21.53 -9.66
CA TYR A 263 -2.71 21.91 -9.09
C TYR A 263 -3.74 20.79 -9.28
N TRP A 264 -4.32 20.33 -8.18
CA TRP A 264 -5.39 19.33 -8.17
C TRP A 264 -6.51 19.77 -7.23
N ARG A 265 -7.70 20.04 -7.77
CA ARG A 265 -8.90 20.45 -7.01
C ARG A 265 -8.62 21.60 -6.04
N ASP A 266 -8.15 22.72 -6.58
CA ASP A 266 -7.80 23.95 -5.84
C ASP A 266 -6.68 23.79 -4.79
N LYS A 267 -5.94 22.69 -4.83
CA LYS A 267 -4.78 22.44 -3.96
C LYS A 267 -3.51 22.38 -4.79
N LEU A 268 -2.48 23.06 -4.32
CA LEU A 268 -1.12 22.84 -4.80
C LEU A 268 -0.57 21.59 -4.13
N LEU A 269 -0.23 20.59 -4.94
CA LEU A 269 0.45 19.38 -4.52
C LEU A 269 1.95 19.53 -4.81
N ILE A 270 2.77 19.03 -3.89
CA ILE A 270 4.23 19.14 -3.96
C ILE A 270 4.82 17.76 -3.70
N SER A 271 5.67 17.28 -4.60
CA SER A 271 6.47 16.06 -4.41
C SER A 271 7.94 16.44 -4.39
N ILE A 272 8.62 16.08 -3.30
CA ILE A 272 10.08 16.20 -3.17
C ILE A 272 10.66 14.79 -3.12
N ARG A 273 11.76 14.57 -3.85
CA ARG A 273 12.54 13.33 -3.84
C ARG A 273 14.01 13.63 -3.68
N THR A 274 14.73 12.76 -2.98
CA THR A 274 16.16 12.87 -2.69
C THR A 274 16.82 11.52 -2.95
N SER A 275 18.05 11.51 -3.47
CA SER A 275 18.89 10.32 -3.65
C SER A 275 19.98 10.19 -2.59
#